data_AF-A0AAU6L306-F1
#
_entry.id   AF-A0AAU6L306-F1
#
_cell.length_a   1.000
_cell.length_b   1.000
_cell.length_c   1.000
_cell.angle_alpha   90.00
_cell.angle_beta   90.00
_cell.angle_gamma   90.00
#
_symmetry.space_group_name_H-M   'P 1'
#
loop_
_entity.id
_entity.type
_entity.pdbx_description
1 polymer ?
#
loop_
_entity_poly.entity_id
_entity_poly.type
_entity_poly.pdbx_seq_one_letter_code
_entity_poly.pdbx_strand_id
1 'polypeptide(L)'
;MSLVERIWNVAEPDVAARPPAVARRLPGRAKRRTDVLREYEKFNSDRRRGVPPVLWPFFAPDPDRYYRWRVQLDCACIKELLTPDDSTPPSERQWRGLGDGEALPPGQVYCQHDDSADAPYRDIIEWGDRQEVSFPADPVEPPEWADDDVWAVIRHDEAHTSAFWKVTLACGHVEEVVAPTLDWKPDDGPRLAEATRVKQMIEEFEQVWDSDPMLQSEHQREHTRRMLEAGWPRPRPERSCHTCPHARAIVAYQRVGWLVPRNRAPKPEIPPQARAVLERRLRRAEAERLRVQLAGHEERHDA
;
A
#
# COMPACT_ATOMS: atom_id res chain seq x y z
N MET A 1 23.20 16.62 33.04
CA MET A 1 22.17 15.96 32.20
C MET A 1 22.55 16.19 30.77
N SER A 2 22.92 15.12 30.07
CA SER A 2 23.65 15.15 28.80
C SER A 2 22.76 15.60 27.63
N LEU A 3 23.33 16.35 26.68
CA LEU A 3 22.69 16.77 25.43
C LEU A 3 22.25 15.58 24.54
N VAL A 4 22.73 14.37 24.84
CA VAL A 4 22.50 13.13 24.08
C VAL A 4 21.14 12.48 24.41
N GLU A 5 20.52 12.80 25.54
CA GLU A 5 19.26 12.16 25.98
C GLU A 5 17.99 12.86 25.47
N ARG A 6 18.11 13.95 24.70
CA ARG A 6 16.93 14.69 24.17
C ARG A 6 16.52 14.29 22.74
N ILE A 7 17.27 13.43 22.05
CA ILE A 7 17.02 13.09 20.64
C ILE A 7 16.17 11.80 20.49
N TRP A 8 15.94 11.05 21.57
CA TRP A 8 15.23 9.76 21.52
C TRP A 8 13.94 9.70 22.37
N ASN A 9 13.29 10.85 22.60
CA ASN A 9 11.86 10.80 22.93
C ASN A 9 11.08 10.68 21.62
N VAL A 10 11.09 9.46 21.09
CA VAL A 10 10.10 9.02 20.11
C VAL A 10 8.75 9.13 20.82
N ALA A 11 8.06 10.25 20.61
CA ALA A 11 6.61 10.20 20.71
C ALA A 11 6.20 9.12 19.72
N GLU A 12 5.61 8.02 20.21
CA GLU A 12 4.97 7.04 19.35
C GLU A 12 4.13 7.81 18.34
N PRO A 13 4.41 7.72 17.02
CA PRO A 13 3.52 8.33 16.07
C PRO A 13 2.18 7.63 16.26
N ASP A 14 1.22 8.39 16.77
CA ASP A 14 -0.19 8.04 16.74
C ASP A 14 -0.51 7.75 15.27
N VAL A 15 -0.41 6.47 14.88
CA VAL A 15 -1.07 5.93 13.71
C VAL A 15 -2.53 6.06 14.07
N ALA A 16 -3.06 7.28 14.00
CA ALA A 16 -4.44 7.60 14.31
C ALA A 16 -5.25 6.61 13.49
N ALA A 17 -5.80 5.62 14.18
CA ALA A 17 -6.38 4.45 13.54
C ALA A 17 -7.49 4.98 12.65
N ARG A 18 -7.25 4.99 11.34
CA ARG A 18 -8.18 5.58 10.39
C ARG A 18 -9.52 4.86 10.61
N PRO A 19 -10.62 5.62 10.74
CA PRO A 19 -11.91 5.00 11.00
C PRO A 19 -12.19 3.95 9.92
N PRO A 20 -12.65 2.75 10.30
CA PRO A 20 -12.82 1.66 9.37
C PRO A 20 -13.81 2.04 8.27
N ALA A 21 -13.54 1.59 7.05
CA ALA A 21 -14.41 1.84 5.91
C ALA A 21 -15.81 1.31 6.16
N VAL A 22 -16.84 2.13 5.90
CA VAL A 22 -18.22 1.78 6.20
C VAL A 22 -18.94 1.20 4.98
N ALA A 23 -19.61 0.06 5.15
CA ALA A 23 -20.49 -0.49 4.12
C ALA A 23 -21.78 0.36 4.02
N ARG A 24 -22.01 1.05 2.90
CA ARG A 24 -23.22 1.85 2.68
C ARG A 24 -23.54 2.05 1.21
N ARG A 25 -24.73 2.58 0.92
CA ARG A 25 -25.09 3.00 -0.44
C ARG A 25 -24.36 4.29 -0.80
N LEU A 26 -23.67 4.31 -1.95
CA LEU A 26 -22.93 5.46 -2.45
C LEU A 26 -23.78 6.27 -3.44
N PRO A 27 -23.59 7.61 -3.53
CA PRO A 27 -24.32 8.44 -4.48
C PRO A 27 -23.98 8.08 -5.93
N GLY A 28 -24.85 8.43 -6.87
CA GLY A 28 -24.70 8.07 -8.29
C GLY A 28 -25.06 6.62 -8.61
N ARG A 29 -24.83 6.21 -9.87
CA ARG A 29 -25.12 4.86 -10.36
C ARG A 29 -23.84 4.11 -10.69
N ALA A 30 -23.89 2.78 -10.56
CA ALA A 30 -22.82 1.93 -11.06
C ALA A 30 -22.73 2.04 -12.60
N LYS A 31 -21.52 1.91 -13.15
CA LYS A 31 -21.28 1.71 -14.59
C LYS A 31 -22.11 0.54 -15.09
N ARG A 32 -22.52 0.57 -16.36
CA ARG A 32 -23.20 -0.59 -16.97
C ARG A 32 -22.25 -1.78 -16.97
N ARG A 33 -22.78 -2.95 -16.64
CA ARG A 33 -21.98 -4.19 -16.56
C ARG A 33 -21.23 -4.46 -17.86
N THR A 34 -21.87 -4.25 -19.00
CA THR A 34 -21.30 -4.43 -20.33
C THR A 34 -20.06 -3.56 -20.57
N ASP A 35 -20.06 -2.32 -20.05
CA ASP A 35 -18.92 -1.41 -20.21
C ASP A 35 -17.74 -1.87 -19.36
N VAL A 36 -18.00 -2.27 -18.11
CA VAL A 36 -16.97 -2.79 -17.20
C VAL A 36 -16.39 -4.11 -17.71
N LEU A 37 -17.23 -5.00 -18.24
CA LEU A 37 -16.78 -6.26 -18.83
C LEU A 37 -15.88 -6.00 -20.05
N ARG A 38 -16.26 -5.07 -20.94
CA ARG A 38 -15.43 -4.68 -22.08
C ARG A 38 -14.10 -4.05 -21.66
N GLU A 39 -14.11 -3.18 -20.66
CA GLU A 39 -12.88 -2.60 -20.07
C GLU A 39 -11.97 -3.73 -19.53
N TYR A 40 -12.55 -4.69 -18.80
CA TYR A 40 -11.83 -5.83 -18.25
C TYR A 40 -11.23 -6.73 -19.34
N GLU A 41 -12.04 -7.13 -20.33
CA GLU A 41 -11.60 -8.00 -21.43
C GLU A 41 -10.47 -7.37 -22.25
N LYS A 42 -10.55 -6.05 -22.52
CA LYS A 42 -9.49 -5.31 -23.20
C LYS A 42 -8.18 -5.39 -22.40
N PHE A 43 -8.23 -5.02 -21.12
CA PHE A 43 -7.06 -5.07 -20.24
C PHE A 43 -6.48 -6.48 -20.10
N ASN A 44 -7.34 -7.49 -19.98
CA ASN A 44 -6.93 -8.88 -19.83
C ASN A 44 -6.33 -9.45 -21.12
N SER A 45 -6.86 -9.07 -22.29
CA SER A 45 -6.29 -9.38 -23.60
C SER A 45 -4.87 -8.85 -23.73
N ASP A 46 -4.66 -7.59 -23.34
CA ASP A 46 -3.34 -6.96 -23.39
C ASP A 46 -2.33 -7.72 -22.51
N ARG A 47 -2.73 -8.15 -21.30
CA ARG A 47 -1.91 -9.00 -20.42
C ARG A 47 -1.62 -10.38 -21.01
N ARG A 48 -2.62 -11.04 -21.59
CA ARG A 48 -2.48 -12.41 -22.15
C ARG A 48 -1.48 -12.47 -23.31
N ARG A 49 -1.23 -11.36 -24.02
CA ARG A 49 -0.21 -11.30 -25.08
C ARG A 49 1.20 -11.63 -24.58
N GLY A 50 1.52 -11.28 -23.34
CA GLY A 50 2.84 -11.50 -22.74
C GLY A 50 2.93 -12.72 -21.82
N VAL A 51 1.84 -13.47 -21.63
CA VAL A 51 1.75 -14.55 -20.63
C VAL A 51 1.41 -15.88 -21.29
N PRO A 52 2.17 -16.96 -21.04
CA PRO A 52 1.82 -18.30 -21.52
C PRO A 52 0.42 -18.75 -21.07
N PRO A 53 -0.37 -19.44 -21.93
CA PRO A 53 -1.75 -19.83 -21.61
C PRO A 53 -1.94 -20.59 -20.30
N VAL A 54 -0.98 -21.43 -19.93
CA VAL A 54 -1.00 -22.19 -18.67
C VAL A 54 -0.99 -21.30 -17.43
N LEU A 55 -0.49 -20.07 -17.54
CA LEU A 55 -0.40 -19.11 -16.44
C LEU A 55 -1.57 -18.11 -16.42
N TRP A 56 -2.45 -18.11 -17.44
CA TRP A 56 -3.60 -17.20 -17.51
C TRP A 56 -4.52 -17.26 -16.29
N PRO A 57 -4.85 -18.43 -15.70
CA PRO A 57 -5.72 -18.46 -14.52
C PRO A 57 -5.20 -17.68 -13.30
N PHE A 58 -3.90 -17.38 -13.26
CA PHE A 58 -3.23 -16.66 -12.18
C PHE A 58 -3.03 -15.17 -12.50
N PHE A 59 -2.53 -14.84 -13.70
CA PHE A 59 -2.19 -13.46 -14.07
C PHE A 59 -3.26 -12.73 -14.87
N ALA A 60 -4.14 -13.49 -15.52
CA ALA A 60 -5.20 -12.97 -16.39
C ALA A 60 -6.50 -13.79 -16.24
N PRO A 61 -7.08 -13.89 -15.02
CA PRO A 61 -8.17 -14.82 -14.74
C PRO A 61 -9.43 -14.50 -15.56
N ASP A 62 -10.41 -15.38 -15.51
CA ASP A 62 -11.68 -15.15 -16.22
C ASP A 62 -12.59 -14.18 -15.45
N PRO A 63 -13.41 -13.39 -16.18
CA PRO A 63 -14.22 -12.32 -15.58
C PRO A 63 -15.31 -12.83 -14.62
N ASP A 64 -15.70 -14.10 -14.68
CA ASP A 64 -16.67 -14.74 -13.79
C ASP A 64 -16.14 -14.97 -12.35
N ARG A 65 -14.83 -14.76 -12.14
CA ARG A 65 -14.18 -14.78 -10.84
C ARG A 65 -14.18 -13.43 -10.13
N TYR A 66 -14.71 -12.37 -10.75
CA TYR A 66 -14.64 -11.01 -10.19
C TYR A 66 -15.97 -10.48 -9.69
N TYR A 67 -15.92 -9.89 -8.50
CA TYR A 67 -17.00 -9.14 -7.87
C TYR A 67 -16.77 -7.64 -8.02
N ARG A 68 -17.85 -6.91 -8.33
CA ARG A 68 -17.84 -5.46 -8.54
C ARG A 68 -18.21 -4.73 -7.26
N TRP A 69 -17.42 -3.72 -6.94
CA TRP A 69 -17.63 -2.81 -5.82
C TRP A 69 -17.62 -1.37 -6.31
N ARG A 70 -18.37 -0.52 -5.62
CA ARG A 70 -18.12 0.93 -5.65
C ARG A 70 -17.46 1.31 -4.35
N VAL A 71 -16.43 2.12 -4.41
CA VAL A 71 -15.75 2.66 -3.24
C VAL A 71 -15.80 4.18 -3.28
N GLN A 72 -15.99 4.80 -2.13
CA GLN A 72 -15.77 6.22 -1.94
C GLN A 72 -14.45 6.42 -1.21
N LEU A 73 -13.67 7.36 -1.70
CA LEU A 73 -12.37 7.72 -1.17
C LEU A 73 -12.48 8.93 -0.23
N ASP A 74 -11.45 9.15 0.58
CA ASP A 74 -11.29 10.34 1.42
C ASP A 74 -11.28 11.66 0.61
N CYS A 75 -10.81 11.64 -0.64
CA CYS A 75 -10.97 12.75 -1.59
C CYS A 75 -12.38 12.87 -2.21
N ALA A 76 -13.37 12.17 -1.65
CA ALA A 76 -14.76 12.08 -2.12
C ALA A 76 -14.99 11.42 -3.49
N CYS A 77 -13.95 11.10 -4.27
CA CYS A 77 -14.08 10.35 -5.52
C CYS A 77 -14.77 9.00 -5.31
N ILE A 78 -15.57 8.58 -6.30
CA ILE A 78 -16.17 7.26 -6.34
C ILE A 78 -15.59 6.46 -7.48
N LYS A 79 -14.99 5.30 -7.17
CA LYS A 79 -14.40 4.38 -8.14
C LYS A 79 -15.12 3.04 -8.14
N GLU A 80 -15.07 2.35 -9.26
CA GLU A 80 -15.45 0.94 -9.32
C GLU A 80 -14.21 0.06 -9.26
N LEU A 81 -14.22 -0.91 -8.35
CA LEU A 81 -13.13 -1.85 -8.15
C LEU A 81 -13.61 -3.28 -8.37
N LEU A 82 -12.71 -4.12 -8.85
CA LEU A 82 -12.92 -5.55 -9.06
C LEU A 82 -12.09 -6.33 -8.04
N THR A 83 -12.71 -7.22 -7.30
CA THR A 83 -12.00 -8.15 -6.41
C THR A 83 -12.26 -9.58 -6.85
N PRO A 84 -11.28 -10.49 -6.71
CA PRO A 84 -11.51 -11.91 -6.90
C PRO A 84 -12.50 -12.50 -5.86
N ASP A 85 -12.97 -13.71 -6.16
CA ASP A 85 -14.00 -14.50 -5.48
C ASP A 85 -13.59 -15.00 -4.07
N ASP A 86 -13.36 -14.08 -3.14
CA ASP A 86 -13.16 -14.38 -1.70
C ASP A 86 -14.10 -13.58 -0.79
N SER A 87 -14.97 -12.74 -1.38
CA SER A 87 -15.88 -11.82 -0.67
C SER A 87 -15.18 -10.78 0.23
N THR A 88 -13.85 -10.68 0.20
CA THR A 88 -13.05 -9.71 0.95
C THR A 88 -13.35 -8.30 0.43
N PRO A 89 -13.79 -7.37 1.29
CA PRO A 89 -14.11 -6.02 0.85
C PRO A 89 -12.86 -5.29 0.35
N PRO A 90 -13.00 -4.34 -0.59
CA PRO A 90 -11.87 -3.57 -1.11
C PRO A 90 -11.03 -2.86 -0.05
N SER A 91 -11.63 -2.49 1.08
CA SER A 91 -10.97 -1.81 2.19
C SER A 91 -9.98 -2.68 2.97
N GLU A 92 -10.09 -4.02 2.87
CA GLU A 92 -9.18 -4.95 3.55
C GLU A 92 -8.06 -5.45 2.62
N ARG A 93 -8.09 -5.04 1.36
CA ARG A 93 -7.13 -5.48 0.34
C ARG A 93 -5.98 -4.50 0.22
N GLN A 94 -4.79 -5.05 -0.06
CA GLN A 94 -3.66 -4.29 -0.56
C GLN A 94 -3.82 -4.12 -2.07
N TRP A 95 -3.80 -2.87 -2.51
CA TRP A 95 -3.84 -2.50 -3.91
C TRP A 95 -2.44 -2.07 -4.33
N ARG A 96 -2.08 -2.26 -5.60
CA ARG A 96 -0.81 -1.72 -6.10
C ARG A 96 -0.91 -0.22 -6.31
N GLY A 97 0.24 0.46 -6.19
CA GLY A 97 0.40 1.84 -6.62
C GLY A 97 0.20 2.02 -8.14
N LEU A 98 0.60 3.16 -8.67
CA LEU A 98 0.58 3.39 -10.12
C LEU A 98 1.53 2.41 -10.83
N GLY A 99 1.08 1.80 -11.93
CA GLY A 99 1.88 0.86 -12.72
C GLY A 99 2.19 -0.44 -11.97
N ASP A 100 3.45 -0.86 -12.02
CA ASP A 100 3.99 -2.01 -11.27
C ASP A 100 4.49 -1.63 -9.87
N GLY A 101 4.09 -0.45 -9.37
CA GLY A 101 4.54 0.11 -8.10
C GLY A 101 4.25 -0.78 -6.88
N GLU A 102 4.94 -0.45 -5.79
CA GLU A 102 4.83 -1.15 -4.51
C GLU A 102 3.39 -1.21 -3.99
N ALA A 103 3.13 -2.22 -3.16
CA ALA A 103 1.81 -2.39 -2.56
C ALA A 103 1.48 -1.21 -1.64
N LEU A 104 0.32 -0.59 -1.87
CA LEU A 104 -0.22 0.40 -0.96
C LEU A 104 -0.69 -0.27 0.33
N PRO A 105 -0.68 0.46 1.46
CA PRO A 105 -1.31 0.01 2.69
C PRO A 105 -2.74 -0.49 2.45
N PRO A 106 -3.20 -1.52 3.18
CA PRO A 106 -4.55 -2.07 3.04
C PRO A 106 -5.62 -0.97 3.06
N GLY A 107 -6.55 -1.06 2.13
CA GLY A 107 -7.66 -0.11 2.01
C GLY A 107 -7.29 1.24 1.41
N GLN A 108 -6.06 1.43 0.92
CA GLN A 108 -5.73 2.56 0.06
C GLN A 108 -5.79 2.18 -1.42
N VAL A 109 -6.18 3.13 -2.25
CA VAL A 109 -6.11 3.02 -3.72
C VAL A 109 -5.53 4.28 -4.32
N TYR A 110 -4.89 4.13 -5.47
CA TYR A 110 -4.35 5.25 -6.22
C TYR A 110 -5.48 6.10 -6.84
N CYS A 111 -5.40 7.41 -6.67
CA CYS A 111 -6.29 8.43 -7.22
C CYS A 111 -5.54 9.72 -7.50
N GLN A 112 -5.27 9.95 -8.79
CA GLN A 112 -4.61 11.15 -9.26
C GLN A 112 -5.61 12.29 -9.42
N HIS A 113 -5.17 13.48 -9.05
CA HIS A 113 -5.85 14.75 -9.26
C HIS A 113 -4.84 15.79 -9.74
N ASP A 114 -5.25 16.71 -10.61
CA ASP A 114 -4.38 17.77 -11.12
C ASP A 114 -4.01 18.78 -10.01
N ASP A 115 -4.85 18.91 -8.99
CA ASP A 115 -4.65 19.74 -7.79
C ASP A 115 -4.04 18.95 -6.61
N SER A 116 -3.40 17.81 -6.88
CA SER A 116 -2.69 17.06 -5.83
C SER A 116 -1.58 17.93 -5.23
N ALA A 117 -1.52 18.01 -3.90
CA ALA A 117 -0.45 18.71 -3.20
C ALA A 117 0.92 18.11 -3.51
N ASP A 118 1.97 18.89 -3.26
CA ASP A 118 3.36 18.43 -3.35
C ASP A 118 3.62 17.17 -2.51
N ALA A 119 4.59 16.37 -2.95
CA ALA A 119 5.02 15.19 -2.23
C ALA A 119 5.52 15.56 -0.82
N PRO A 120 4.84 15.14 0.26
CA PRO A 120 5.26 15.46 1.61
C PRO A 120 6.52 14.68 1.97
N TYR A 121 7.40 15.29 2.77
CA TYR A 121 8.47 14.54 3.43
C TYR A 121 7.90 13.70 4.58
N ARG A 122 8.36 12.46 4.67
CA ARG A 122 7.95 11.48 5.68
C ARG A 122 9.18 10.81 6.25
N ASP A 123 9.20 10.66 7.56
CA ASP A 123 10.28 9.96 8.25
C ASP A 123 10.33 8.49 7.83
N ILE A 124 11.55 7.94 7.77
CA ILE A 124 11.78 6.51 7.66
C ILE A 124 11.56 5.90 9.04
N ILE A 125 10.59 5.01 9.16
CA ILE A 125 10.25 4.34 10.42
C ILE A 125 10.74 2.89 10.47
N GLU A 126 11.04 2.29 9.33
CA GLU A 126 11.49 0.91 9.23
C GLU A 126 12.45 0.74 8.05
N TRP A 127 13.50 -0.04 8.26
CA TRP A 127 14.43 -0.49 7.23
C TRP A 127 14.14 -1.96 6.93
N GLY A 128 13.75 -2.26 5.69
CA GLY A 128 13.39 -3.59 5.21
C GLY A 128 14.54 -4.27 4.47
N ASP A 129 14.22 -4.88 3.34
CA ASP A 129 15.18 -5.67 2.58
C ASP A 129 16.28 -4.81 1.94
N ARG A 130 17.50 -5.36 1.92
CA ARG A 130 18.65 -4.82 1.19
C ARG A 130 18.85 -5.59 -0.11
N GLN A 131 19.08 -4.84 -1.19
CA GLN A 131 19.49 -5.40 -2.48
C GLN A 131 20.75 -4.69 -2.99
N GLU A 132 21.63 -5.44 -3.64
CA GLU A 132 22.76 -4.89 -4.38
C GLU A 132 22.43 -4.95 -5.87
N VAL A 133 22.66 -3.85 -6.56
CA VAL A 133 22.45 -3.74 -8.00
C VAL A 133 23.74 -3.29 -8.64
N SER A 134 24.24 -4.09 -9.58
CA SER A 134 25.41 -3.76 -10.39
C SER A 134 24.95 -3.05 -11.66
N PHE A 135 25.53 -1.88 -11.91
CA PHE A 135 25.29 -1.06 -13.07
C PHE A 135 26.51 -1.13 -14.01
N PRO A 136 26.29 -1.13 -15.33
CA PRO A 136 27.38 -0.95 -16.28
C PRO A 136 28.01 0.44 -16.10
N ALA A 137 29.17 0.66 -16.74
CA ALA A 137 29.72 2.00 -16.85
C ALA A 137 28.70 2.93 -17.54
N ASP A 138 28.63 4.16 -17.07
CA ASP A 138 27.74 5.18 -17.61
C ASP A 138 28.23 5.61 -19.02
N PRO A 139 27.32 5.98 -19.94
CA PRO A 139 27.70 6.45 -21.28
C PRO A 139 28.67 7.63 -21.25
N VAL A 140 29.58 7.70 -22.22
CA VAL A 140 30.52 8.83 -22.33
C VAL A 140 29.79 10.13 -22.65
N GLU A 141 28.84 10.08 -23.59
CA GLU A 141 28.01 11.22 -23.95
C GLU A 141 26.94 11.46 -22.87
N PRO A 142 26.66 12.73 -22.52
CA PRO A 142 25.64 13.05 -21.54
C PRO A 142 24.25 12.67 -22.05
N PRO A 143 23.36 12.21 -21.16
CA PRO A 143 21.95 12.07 -21.49
C PRO A 143 21.30 13.45 -21.70
N GLU A 144 20.18 13.49 -22.43
CA GLU A 144 19.48 14.74 -22.81
C GLU A 144 19.11 15.67 -21.64
N TRP A 145 19.02 15.14 -20.41
CA TRP A 145 18.68 15.92 -19.21
C TRP A 145 19.88 16.53 -18.49
N ALA A 146 21.11 16.14 -18.83
CA ALA A 146 22.34 16.63 -18.21
C ALA A 146 23.18 17.41 -19.24
N ASP A 147 23.77 18.52 -18.81
CA ASP A 147 24.84 19.15 -19.57
C ASP A 147 26.19 18.45 -19.33
N ASP A 148 27.20 18.79 -20.15
CA ASP A 148 28.53 18.19 -20.10
C ASP A 148 29.18 18.35 -18.71
N ASP A 149 29.01 19.51 -18.07
CA ASP A 149 29.64 19.83 -16.79
C ASP A 149 29.03 19.02 -15.64
N VAL A 150 27.70 18.93 -15.58
CA VAL A 150 26.97 18.10 -14.61
C VAL A 150 27.29 16.63 -14.83
N TRP A 151 27.28 16.17 -16.08
CA TRP A 151 27.55 14.78 -16.40
C TRP A 151 28.97 14.38 -16.00
N ALA A 152 29.97 15.22 -16.27
CA ALA A 152 31.35 14.98 -15.86
C ALA A 152 31.52 14.78 -14.34
N VAL A 153 30.63 15.37 -13.52
CA VAL A 153 30.68 15.25 -12.06
C VAL A 153 30.00 13.98 -11.54
N ILE A 154 28.93 13.53 -12.19
CA ILE A 154 28.08 12.44 -11.67
C ILE A 154 28.26 11.09 -12.39
N ARG A 155 28.90 11.08 -13.56
CA ARG A 155 29.13 9.90 -14.39
C ARG A 155 30.09 8.90 -13.72
N HIS A 156 29.78 7.61 -13.84
CA HIS A 156 30.68 6.52 -13.47
C HIS A 156 31.36 5.92 -14.71
N ASP A 157 32.67 6.17 -14.85
CA ASP A 157 33.49 5.69 -15.97
C ASP A 157 33.63 4.17 -16.02
N GLU A 158 33.47 3.52 -14.87
CA GLU A 158 33.57 2.07 -14.70
C GLU A 158 32.26 1.49 -14.18
N ALA A 159 32.07 0.19 -14.40
CA ALA A 159 30.94 -0.53 -13.81
C ALA A 159 31.02 -0.44 -12.28
N HIS A 160 29.89 -0.15 -11.64
CA HIS A 160 29.82 0.04 -10.20
C HIS A 160 28.66 -0.75 -9.60
N THR A 161 28.70 -0.97 -8.30
CA THR A 161 27.62 -1.62 -7.56
C THR A 161 27.14 -0.69 -6.47
N SER A 162 25.82 -0.59 -6.33
CA SER A 162 25.17 0.21 -5.29
C SER A 162 24.24 -0.67 -4.47
N ALA A 163 24.19 -0.42 -3.16
CA ALA A 163 23.26 -1.07 -2.26
C ALA A 163 22.03 -0.18 -2.04
N PHE A 164 20.85 -0.78 -2.14
CA PHE A 164 19.57 -0.13 -1.91
C PHE A 164 18.85 -0.82 -0.76
N TRP A 165 18.22 -0.01 0.07
CA TRP A 165 17.33 -0.47 1.13
C TRP A 165 15.90 -0.10 0.80
N LYS A 166 14.99 -1.06 0.94
CA LYS A 166 13.56 -0.75 1.04
C LYS A 166 13.29 -0.14 2.40
N VAL A 167 12.58 0.98 2.43
CA VAL A 167 12.24 1.68 3.68
C VAL A 167 10.73 1.89 3.77
N THR A 168 10.15 1.63 4.93
CA THR A 168 8.76 2.01 5.22
C THR A 168 8.78 3.42 5.79
N LEU A 169 8.05 4.33 5.15
CA LEU A 169 7.87 5.69 5.62
C LEU A 169 6.75 5.77 6.67
N ALA A 170 6.72 6.83 7.47
CA ALA A 170 5.70 7.05 8.51
C ALA A 170 4.25 7.02 7.99
N CYS A 171 4.04 7.27 6.69
CA CYS A 171 2.74 7.16 6.03
C CYS A 171 2.34 5.72 5.65
N GLY A 172 3.21 4.74 5.88
CA GLY A 172 3.08 3.33 5.52
C GLY A 172 3.46 3.00 4.07
N HIS A 173 3.93 3.98 3.27
CA HIS A 173 4.40 3.73 1.90
C HIS A 173 5.85 3.28 1.91
N VAL A 174 6.19 2.40 0.97
CA VAL A 174 7.55 1.89 0.79
C VAL A 174 8.26 2.70 -0.30
N GLU A 175 9.50 3.05 -0.05
CA GLU A 175 10.41 3.70 -1.00
C GLU A 175 11.78 2.98 -0.98
N GLU A 176 12.63 3.29 -1.95
CA GLU A 176 14.01 2.82 -1.98
C GLU A 176 14.99 3.94 -1.62
N VAL A 177 15.99 3.60 -0.81
CA VAL A 177 17.05 4.49 -0.36
C VAL A 177 18.41 3.89 -0.67
N VAL A 178 19.27 4.66 -1.33
CA VAL A 178 20.64 4.26 -1.64
C VAL A 178 21.50 4.34 -0.38
N ALA A 179 22.21 3.26 -0.07
CA ALA A 179 23.19 3.23 1.01
C ALA A 179 24.42 4.10 0.66
N PRO A 180 25.04 4.80 1.62
CA PRO A 180 26.23 5.62 1.35
C PRO A 180 27.43 4.81 0.87
N THR A 181 27.55 3.56 1.32
CA THR A 181 28.54 2.56 0.86
C THR A 181 27.92 1.18 0.87
N LEU A 182 28.58 0.22 0.23
CA LEU A 182 28.10 -1.17 0.15
C LEU A 182 28.00 -1.83 1.53
N ASP A 183 28.91 -1.53 2.44
CA ASP A 183 28.99 -2.11 3.79
C ASP A 183 28.08 -1.41 4.82
N TRP A 184 27.48 -0.28 4.48
CA TRP A 184 26.64 0.47 5.39
C TRP A 184 25.34 -0.27 5.74
N LYS A 185 25.00 -0.28 7.03
CA LYS A 185 23.72 -0.77 7.56
C LYS A 185 23.02 0.30 8.42
N PRO A 186 21.69 0.19 8.62
CA PRO A 186 20.92 1.16 9.41
C PRO A 186 21.49 1.44 10.80
N ASP A 187 22.02 0.41 11.48
CA ASP A 187 22.62 0.52 12.82
C ASP A 187 23.88 1.42 12.86
N ASP A 188 24.56 1.62 11.74
CA ASP A 188 25.74 2.49 11.68
C ASP A 188 25.35 3.97 11.76
N GLY A 189 24.06 4.28 11.57
CA GLY A 189 23.54 5.64 11.52
C GLY A 189 23.94 6.40 10.24
N PRO A 190 23.37 7.59 10.02
CA PRO A 190 23.70 8.39 8.85
C PRO A 190 25.12 8.96 8.94
N ARG A 191 25.81 9.02 7.80
CA ARG A 191 27.05 9.80 7.67
C ARG A 191 26.70 11.28 7.61
N LEU A 192 27.38 12.08 8.43
CA LEU A 192 27.24 13.52 8.45
C LEU A 192 28.37 14.17 7.66
N ALA A 193 28.10 15.33 7.07
CA ALA A 193 29.12 16.16 6.44
C ALA A 193 29.92 16.93 7.51
N GLU A 194 31.17 17.21 7.20
CA GLU A 194 32.02 18.07 8.03
C GLU A 194 31.41 19.48 8.16
N ALA A 195 31.54 20.09 9.34
CA ALA A 195 30.91 21.37 9.64
C ALA A 195 31.35 22.50 8.69
N THR A 196 32.61 22.48 8.21
CA THR A 196 33.11 23.40 7.20
C THR A 196 32.44 23.20 5.86
N ARG A 197 32.22 21.95 5.43
CA ARG A 197 31.48 21.63 4.21
C ARG A 197 30.02 22.04 4.32
N VAL A 198 29.39 21.85 5.48
CA VAL A 198 28.00 22.29 5.72
C VAL A 198 27.86 23.80 5.53
N LYS A 199 28.79 24.60 6.07
CA LYS A 199 28.79 26.06 5.86
C LYS A 199 28.90 26.44 4.38
N GLN A 200 29.80 25.78 3.64
CA GLN A 200 29.93 25.99 2.19
C GLN A 200 28.65 25.62 1.44
N MET A 201 28.02 24.48 1.79
CA MET A 201 26.75 24.08 1.18
C MET A 201 25.63 25.09 1.44
N ILE A 202 25.56 25.66 2.64
CA ILE A 202 24.57 26.71 2.96
C ILE A 202 24.77 27.91 2.02
N GLU A 203 26.00 28.40 1.87
CA GLU A 203 26.32 29.51 0.98
C GLU A 203 25.99 29.19 -0.49
N GLU A 204 26.37 27.99 -0.97
CA GLU A 204 26.07 27.49 -2.32
C GLU A 204 24.56 27.44 -2.58
N PHE A 205 23.76 26.90 -1.65
CA PHE A 205 22.31 26.81 -1.81
C PHE A 205 21.63 28.18 -1.81
N GLU A 206 22.00 29.08 -0.89
CA GLU A 206 21.41 30.43 -0.86
C GLU A 206 21.77 31.22 -2.14
N GLN A 207 23.02 31.12 -2.62
CA GLN A 207 23.42 31.73 -3.89
C GLN A 207 22.60 31.19 -5.07
N VAL A 208 22.39 29.88 -5.13
CA VAL A 208 21.60 29.25 -6.18
C VAL A 208 20.14 29.70 -6.10
N TRP A 209 19.53 29.71 -4.91
CA TRP A 209 18.15 30.15 -4.73
C TRP A 209 17.92 31.63 -5.04
N ASP A 210 18.91 32.49 -4.80
CA ASP A 210 18.90 33.89 -5.21
C ASP A 210 18.98 34.04 -6.73
N SER A 211 19.78 33.20 -7.40
CA SER A 211 19.94 33.23 -8.86
C SER A 211 18.78 32.62 -9.64
N ASP A 212 18.18 31.55 -9.10
CA ASP A 212 17.01 30.88 -9.67
C ASP A 212 15.97 30.59 -8.57
N PRO A 213 15.05 31.55 -8.35
CA PRO A 213 13.97 31.37 -7.40
C PRO A 213 12.96 30.28 -7.78
N MET A 214 13.01 29.67 -8.96
CA MET A 214 12.09 28.62 -9.38
C MET A 214 12.69 27.21 -9.33
N LEU A 215 14.00 27.08 -9.06
CA LEU A 215 14.70 25.79 -9.01
C LEU A 215 14.08 24.79 -8.01
N GLN A 216 13.60 25.30 -6.88
CA GLN A 216 12.98 24.51 -5.82
C GLN A 216 11.77 25.25 -5.26
N SER A 217 10.70 24.51 -4.96
CA SER A 217 9.55 25.07 -4.23
C SER A 217 9.96 25.46 -2.81
N GLU A 218 9.22 26.38 -2.19
CA GLU A 218 9.50 26.85 -0.83
C GLU A 218 9.57 25.68 0.18
N HIS A 219 8.66 24.70 0.05
CA HIS A 219 8.65 23.47 0.84
C HIS A 219 9.94 22.65 0.69
N GLN A 220 10.50 22.54 -0.52
CA GLN A 220 11.77 21.85 -0.76
C GLN A 220 12.96 22.61 -0.17
N ARG A 221 12.92 23.94 -0.19
CA ARG A 221 13.96 24.79 0.43
C ARG A 221 13.97 24.67 1.94
N GLU A 222 12.80 24.73 2.56
CA GLU A 222 12.66 24.53 4.01
C GLU A 222 13.23 23.17 4.44
N HIS A 223 12.86 22.10 3.73
CA HIS A 223 13.47 20.79 3.96
C HIS A 223 15.00 20.80 3.77
N THR A 224 15.50 21.44 2.72
CA THR A 224 16.95 21.53 2.47
C THR A 224 17.67 22.25 3.62
N ARG A 225 17.10 23.34 4.15
CA ARG A 225 17.63 24.02 5.34
C ARG A 225 17.64 23.11 6.56
N ARG A 226 16.54 22.38 6.83
CA ARG A 226 16.50 21.37 7.91
C ARG A 226 17.59 20.30 7.76
N MET A 227 17.84 19.82 6.54
CA MET A 227 18.92 18.85 6.28
C MET A 227 20.31 19.45 6.53
N LEU A 228 20.55 20.70 6.15
CA LEU A 228 21.83 21.38 6.40
C LEU A 228 22.07 21.62 7.89
N GLU A 229 21.04 22.05 8.63
CA GLU A 229 21.08 22.20 10.09
C GLU A 229 21.38 20.86 10.80
N ALA A 230 20.87 19.75 10.25
CA ALA A 230 21.13 18.39 10.73
C ALA A 230 22.50 17.82 10.31
N GLY A 231 23.36 18.60 9.65
CA GLY A 231 24.69 18.15 9.21
C GLY A 231 24.67 17.32 7.92
N TRP A 232 23.65 17.49 7.08
CA TRP A 232 23.47 16.82 5.79
C TRP A 232 23.55 15.28 5.87
N PRO A 233 22.64 14.63 6.63
CA PRO A 233 22.68 13.19 6.86
C PRO A 233 22.53 12.38 5.57
N ARG A 234 23.39 11.35 5.42
CA ARG A 234 23.33 10.35 4.34
C ARG A 234 23.34 8.93 4.91
N PRO A 235 22.25 8.14 4.73
CA PRO A 235 21.00 8.53 4.10
C PRO A 235 20.24 9.60 4.89
N ARG A 236 19.35 10.34 4.22
CA ARG A 236 18.46 11.29 4.89
C ARG A 236 17.44 10.53 5.76
N PRO A 237 17.07 11.05 6.95
CA PRO A 237 16.12 10.40 7.84
C PRO A 237 14.68 10.45 7.30
N GLU A 238 14.38 11.38 6.39
CA GLU A 238 13.08 11.53 5.74
C GLU A 238 13.20 11.45 4.21
N ARG A 239 12.09 11.09 3.54
CA ARG A 239 11.97 10.99 2.08
C ARG A 239 10.71 11.70 1.60
N SER A 240 10.78 12.32 0.42
CA SER A 240 9.59 12.81 -0.28
C SER A 240 8.77 11.61 -0.76
N CYS A 241 7.59 11.41 -0.18
CA CYS A 241 6.72 10.31 -0.56
C CYS A 241 5.86 10.71 -1.75
N HIS A 242 6.25 10.29 -2.96
CA HIS A 242 5.50 10.58 -4.20
C HIS A 242 4.18 9.81 -4.29
N THR A 243 3.99 8.81 -3.44
CA THR A 243 2.75 8.04 -3.35
C THR A 243 1.67 8.77 -2.55
N CYS A 244 2.03 9.51 -1.49
CA CYS A 244 1.10 10.21 -0.60
C CYS A 244 0.11 11.16 -1.31
N PRO A 245 0.55 12.00 -2.28
CA PRO A 245 -0.36 12.89 -3.01
C PRO A 245 -1.49 12.17 -3.75
N HIS A 246 -1.32 10.88 -4.04
CA HIS A 246 -2.26 10.14 -4.89
C HIS A 246 -2.89 8.94 -4.19
N ALA A 247 -2.31 8.43 -3.11
CA ALA A 247 -2.90 7.36 -2.34
C ALA A 247 -4.06 7.89 -1.49
N ARG A 248 -5.21 7.24 -1.60
CA ARG A 248 -6.45 7.68 -0.97
C ARG A 248 -7.10 6.52 -0.23
N ALA A 249 -7.49 6.76 1.03
CA ALA A 249 -8.14 5.75 1.84
C ALA A 249 -9.57 5.50 1.35
N ILE A 250 -9.98 4.24 1.33
CA ILE A 250 -11.38 3.85 1.13
C ILE A 250 -12.14 4.16 2.42
N VAL A 251 -13.06 5.13 2.36
CA VAL A 251 -13.88 5.53 3.53
C VAL A 251 -15.25 4.86 3.54
N ALA A 252 -15.73 4.42 2.37
CA ALA A 252 -16.97 3.66 2.28
C ALA A 252 -16.98 2.74 1.05
N TYR A 253 -17.76 1.66 1.11
CA TYR A 253 -17.92 0.75 -0.02
C TYR A 253 -19.36 0.25 -0.18
N GLN A 254 -19.72 -0.08 -1.41
CA GLN A 254 -21.02 -0.61 -1.81
C GLN A 254 -20.84 -1.85 -2.68
N ARG A 255 -21.52 -2.95 -2.30
CA ARG A 255 -21.64 -4.16 -3.13
C ARG A 255 -22.49 -3.85 -4.38
N VAL A 256 -21.96 -4.16 -5.57
CA VAL A 256 -22.71 -4.04 -6.84
C VAL A 256 -23.20 -5.40 -7.32
N GLY A 257 -22.32 -6.41 -7.32
CA GLY A 257 -22.62 -7.76 -7.79
C GLY A 257 -21.51 -8.35 -8.65
N TRP A 258 -21.69 -9.58 -9.10
CA TRP A 258 -20.75 -10.26 -9.98
C TRP A 258 -20.57 -9.54 -11.32
N LEU A 259 -19.33 -9.54 -11.83
CA LEU A 259 -19.00 -9.00 -13.15
C LEU A 259 -19.72 -9.80 -14.24
N VAL A 260 -19.61 -11.13 -14.21
CA VAL A 260 -20.47 -12.04 -14.97
C VAL A 260 -21.51 -12.63 -14.02
N PRO A 261 -22.82 -12.53 -14.30
CA PRO A 261 -23.84 -13.13 -13.47
C PRO A 261 -23.59 -14.63 -13.30
N ARG A 262 -23.36 -15.07 -12.07
CA ARG A 262 -23.37 -16.50 -11.76
C ARG A 262 -24.81 -16.96 -11.81
N ASN A 263 -25.10 -17.95 -12.65
CA ASN A 263 -26.30 -18.75 -12.46
C ASN A 263 -26.22 -19.25 -11.03
N ARG A 264 -27.18 -18.87 -10.18
CA ARG A 264 -27.28 -19.46 -8.84
C ARG A 264 -27.33 -20.97 -9.09
N ALA A 265 -26.34 -21.71 -8.60
CA ALA A 265 -26.53 -23.14 -8.45
C ALA A 265 -27.89 -23.29 -7.73
N PRO A 266 -28.80 -24.16 -8.22
CA PRO A 266 -30.08 -24.35 -7.58
C PRO A 266 -29.81 -24.56 -6.09
N LYS A 267 -30.45 -23.71 -5.28
CA LYS A 267 -30.37 -23.79 -3.82
C LYS A 267 -30.56 -25.27 -3.49
N PRO A 268 -29.64 -25.96 -2.80
CA PRO A 268 -29.86 -27.36 -2.47
C PRO A 268 -31.21 -27.41 -1.76
N GLU A 269 -32.19 -28.02 -2.43
CA GLU A 269 -33.49 -28.27 -1.84
C GLU A 269 -33.18 -29.15 -0.65
N ILE A 270 -33.28 -28.60 0.56
CA ILE A 270 -33.24 -29.40 1.77
C ILE A 270 -34.41 -30.37 1.59
N PRO A 271 -34.17 -31.69 1.47
CA PRO A 271 -35.27 -32.62 1.29
C PRO A 271 -36.21 -32.46 2.49
N PRO A 272 -37.54 -32.36 2.29
CA PRO A 272 -38.50 -32.16 3.39
C PRO A 272 -38.41 -33.23 4.51
N GLN A 273 -37.68 -34.32 4.25
CA GLN A 273 -37.42 -35.41 5.18
C GLN A 273 -36.47 -35.05 6.33
N ALA A 274 -35.58 -34.05 6.17
CA ALA A 274 -34.57 -33.74 7.20
C ALA A 274 -35.18 -33.15 8.49
N ARG A 275 -36.17 -32.26 8.37
CA ARG A 275 -36.80 -31.61 9.53
C ARG A 275 -37.65 -32.57 10.35
N ALA A 276 -38.47 -33.39 9.70
CA ALA A 276 -39.31 -34.38 10.40
C ALA A 276 -38.46 -35.45 11.10
N VAL A 277 -37.32 -35.85 10.51
CA VAL A 277 -36.38 -36.78 11.14
C VAL A 277 -35.68 -36.14 12.33
N LEU A 278 -35.26 -34.87 12.23
CA LEU A 278 -34.64 -34.14 13.33
C LEU A 278 -35.62 -33.90 14.49
N GLU A 279 -36.86 -33.52 14.21
CA GLU A 279 -37.91 -33.35 15.24
C GLU A 279 -38.23 -34.68 15.93
N ARG A 280 -38.23 -35.80 15.21
CA ARG A 280 -38.44 -37.13 15.80
C ARG A 280 -37.25 -37.56 16.68
N ARG A 281 -36.01 -37.21 16.27
CA ARG A 281 -34.80 -37.44 17.08
C ARG A 281 -34.80 -36.58 18.35
N LEU A 282 -35.20 -35.31 18.25
CA LEU A 282 -35.31 -34.39 19.38
C LEU A 282 -36.31 -34.91 20.43
N ARG A 283 -37.53 -35.27 20.01
CA ARG A 283 -38.55 -35.82 20.93
C ARG A 283 -38.10 -37.10 21.62
N ARG A 284 -37.34 -37.96 20.91
CA ARG A 284 -36.80 -39.20 21.50
C ARG A 284 -35.77 -38.89 22.58
N ALA A 285 -34.85 -37.96 22.29
CA ALA A 285 -33.83 -37.53 23.25
C ALA A 285 -34.44 -36.83 24.48
N GLU A 286 -35.46 -36.00 24.29
CA GLU A 286 -36.18 -35.34 25.39
C GLU A 286 -36.95 -36.34 26.27
N ALA A 287 -37.62 -37.32 25.65
CA ALA A 287 -38.32 -38.37 26.40
C ALA A 287 -37.35 -39.26 27.19
N GLU A 288 -36.17 -39.53 26.64
CA GLU A 288 -35.14 -40.33 27.31
C GLU A 288 -34.52 -39.56 28.49
N ARG A 289 -34.25 -38.26 28.30
CA ARG A 289 -33.80 -37.37 29.39
C ARG A 289 -34.83 -37.28 30.52
N LEU A 290 -36.12 -37.15 30.19
CA LEU A 290 -37.20 -37.10 31.20
C LEU A 290 -37.31 -38.42 31.99
N ARG A 291 -37.17 -39.57 31.33
CA ARG A 291 -37.16 -40.88 32.03
C ARG A 291 -35.99 -40.98 33.00
N VAL A 292 -34.79 -40.58 32.60
CA VAL A 292 -33.61 -40.56 33.49
C VAL A 292 -33.83 -39.60 34.66
N GLN A 293 -34.42 -38.43 34.43
CA GLN A 293 -34.72 -37.47 35.49
C GLN A 293 -35.76 -37.98 36.49
N LEU A 294 -36.80 -38.68 36.02
CA LEU A 294 -37.82 -39.27 36.87
C LEU A 294 -37.27 -40.44 37.69
N ALA A 295 -36.52 -41.35 37.07
CA ALA A 295 -35.88 -42.46 37.77
C ALA A 295 -34.92 -41.96 38.87
N GLY A 296 -34.12 -40.94 38.59
CA GLY A 296 -33.26 -40.32 39.60
C GLY A 296 -34.01 -39.47 40.65
N HIS A 297 -35.30 -39.18 40.45
CA HIS A 297 -36.14 -38.51 41.45
C HIS A 297 -36.88 -39.50 42.35
N GLU A 298 -37.22 -40.67 41.83
CA GLU A 298 -37.78 -41.81 42.58
C GLU A 298 -36.70 -42.41 43.50
N GLU A 299 -35.48 -42.64 43.01
CA GLU A 299 -34.35 -43.12 43.84
C GLU A 299 -33.95 -42.17 44.98
N ARG A 300 -34.22 -40.86 44.84
CA ARG A 300 -33.98 -39.85 45.90
C ARG A 300 -35.13 -39.72 46.90
N HIS A 301 -36.30 -40.26 46.57
CA HIS A 301 -37.46 -40.23 47.45
C HIS A 301 -37.57 -41.53 48.28
N ASP A 302 -36.87 -42.59 47.86
CA ASP A 302 -36.82 -43.90 48.54
C ASP A 302 -35.54 -44.13 49.37
N ALA A 303 -34.71 -43.09 49.58
CA ALA A 303 -33.52 -43.09 50.44
C ALA A 303 -33.68 -42.11 51.62
#